data_AF-A0A954V7F4-F1
#
_entry.id   AF-A0A954V7F4-F1
#
_cell.length_a   1.000
_cell.length_b   1.000
_cell.length_c   1.000
_cell.angle_alpha   90.00
_cell.angle_beta   90.00
_cell.angle_gamma   90.00
#
_symmetry.space_group_name_H-M   'P 1'
#
loop_
_entity.id
_entity.type
_entity.pdbx_description
1 polymer ?
#
loop_
_entity_poly.entity_id
_entity_poly.type
_entity_poly.pdbx_seq_one_letter_code
_entity_poly.pdbx_strand_id
1 'polypeptide(L)' 'MTTKQLQQRIEAIERELAQLKARLDKMDPSKPWWERIAGSFEGDAVYQKAMKLGRKYRKSLRPGNSGHKDN' A
#
# COMPACT_ATOMS: atom_id res chain seq x y z
N MET A 1 7.09 34.95 11.05
CA MET A 1 6.86 33.85 12.02
C MET A 1 7.84 34.04 13.16
N THR A 2 7.40 34.02 14.41
CA THR A 2 8.28 34.22 15.58
C THR A 2 8.88 32.89 16.07
N THR A 3 9.98 32.94 16.81
CA THR A 3 10.59 31.77 17.45
C THR A 3 9.58 30.99 18.30
N LYS A 4 8.70 31.70 19.00
CA LYS A 4 7.61 31.11 19.81
C LYS A 4 6.62 30.31 18.95
N GLN A 5 6.25 30.82 17.78
CA GLN A 5 5.37 30.10 16.84
C GLN A 5 6.04 28.87 16.24
N LEU A 6 7.37 28.90 16.03
CA LEU A 6 8.13 27.73 15.58
C LEU A 6 8.15 26.64 16.64
N GLN A 7 8.44 27.01 17.89
CA GLN A 7 8.52 26.08 19.01
C GLN A 7 7.19 25.36 19.26
N GLN A 8 6.06 26.10 19.21
CA GLN A 8 4.72 25.51 19.29
C GLN A 8 4.43 24.50 18.17
N ARG A 9 4.87 24.78 16.94
CA ARG A 9 4.70 23.83 15.83
C ARG A 9 5.58 22.60 15.99
N ILE A 10 6.80 22.76 16.49
CA ILE A 10 7.72 21.65 16.77
C ILE A 10 7.13 20.76 17.86
N GLU A 11 6.67 21.32 18.98
CA GLU A 11 6.04 20.56 20.07
C GLU A 11 4.79 19.78 19.59
N ALA A 12 3.98 20.37 18.72
CA ALA A 12 2.83 19.69 18.12
C ALA A 12 3.28 18.48 17.27
N ILE A 13 4.28 18.68 16.40
CA ILE A 13 4.85 17.62 15.56
C ILE A 13 5.48 16.52 16.40
N GLU A 14 6.22 16.86 17.44
CA GLU A 14 6.86 15.88 18.33
C GLU A 14 5.81 15.02 19.05
N ARG A 15 4.69 15.62 19.49
CA ARG A 15 3.56 14.86 20.06
C ARG A 15 2.93 13.91 19.04
N GLU A 16 2.61 14.41 17.85
CA GLU A 16 2.00 13.60 16.80
C GLU A 16 2.92 12.44 16.38
N LEU A 17 4.22 12.71 16.28
CA LEU A 17 5.22 11.71 15.98
C LEU A 17 5.31 10.64 17.08
N ALA A 18 5.28 11.05 18.36
CA ALA A 18 5.26 10.12 19.47
C ALA A 18 4.01 9.22 19.44
N GLN A 19 2.84 9.77 19.12
CA GLN A 19 1.61 9.00 18.97
C GLN A 19 1.68 8.01 17.80
N LEU A 20 2.26 8.42 16.67
CA LEU A 20 2.41 7.55 15.50
C LEU A 20 3.36 6.38 15.78
N LYS A 21 4.49 6.64 16.44
CA LYS A 21 5.45 5.61 16.87
C LYS A 21 4.80 4.60 17.81
N ALA A 22 4.06 5.07 18.82
CA ALA A 22 3.36 4.19 19.75
C ALA A 22 2.29 3.31 19.08
N ARG A 23 1.70 3.75 17.96
CA ARG A 23 0.77 2.91 17.16
C ARG A 23 1.52 1.85 16.36
N LEU A 24 2.70 2.18 15.85
CA LEU A 24 3.55 1.25 15.12
C LEU A 24 4.16 0.20 16.03
N ASP A 25 4.58 0.56 17.24
CA ASP A 25 5.11 -0.40 18.23
C ASP A 25 4.05 -1.44 18.67
N LYS A 26 2.77 -1.08 18.59
CA LYS A 26 1.65 -2.01 18.80
C LYS A 26 1.40 -2.95 17.61
N MET A 27 1.92 -2.64 16.43
CA MET A 27 1.88 -3.56 15.32
C MET A 27 2.95 -4.62 15.57
N ASP A 28 2.51 -5.80 16.03
CA ASP A 28 3.38 -6.94 16.29
C ASP A 28 4.36 -7.17 15.10
N PRO A 29 5.67 -6.94 15.31
CA PRO A 29 6.69 -7.16 14.29
C PRO A 29 7.04 -8.65 14.15
N SER A 30 6.50 -9.52 15.02
CA SER A 30 6.80 -10.95 15.00
C SER A 30 6.28 -11.65 13.75
N LYS A 31 5.23 -11.12 13.12
CA LYS A 31 4.67 -11.65 11.88
C LYS A 31 4.96 -10.73 10.71
N PRO A 32 5.55 -11.26 9.61
CA PRO A 32 5.65 -10.52 8.37
C PRO A 32 4.31 -9.93 7.94
N TRP A 33 4.32 -8.70 7.42
CA TRP A 33 3.10 -7.99 7.03
C TRP A 33 2.22 -8.81 6.06
N TRP A 34 2.82 -9.63 5.19
CA TRP A 34 2.11 -10.47 4.24
C TRP A 34 1.33 -11.60 4.91
N GLU A 35 1.81 -12.13 6.05
CA GLU A 35 1.07 -13.11 6.86
C GLU A 35 -0.16 -12.47 7.52
N ARG A 36 -0.06 -11.18 7.87
CA ARG A 36 -1.15 -10.44 8.52
C ARG A 36 -2.31 -10.15 7.57
N ILE A 37 -2.03 -10.05 6.27
CA ILE A 37 -3.04 -9.73 5.24
C ILE A 37 -3.44 -10.93 4.38
N ALA A 38 -2.78 -12.08 4.55
CA ALA A 38 -3.12 -13.29 3.83
C ALA A 38 -4.56 -13.71 4.17
N GLY A 39 -5.38 -13.94 3.15
CA GLY A 39 -6.79 -14.29 3.33
C GLY A 39 -7.74 -13.11 3.58
N SER A 40 -7.25 -11.87 3.71
CA SER A 40 -8.12 -10.69 3.93
C SER A 40 -9.17 -10.45 2.82
N PHE A 41 -8.97 -11.03 1.65
CA PHE A 41 -9.88 -10.96 0.50
C PHE A 41 -10.47 -12.33 0.11
N GLU A 42 -10.40 -13.32 1.01
CA GLU A 42 -10.99 -14.62 0.76
C GLU A 42 -12.51 -14.50 0.57
N GLY A 43 -13.03 -15.09 -0.50
CA GLY A 43 -14.46 -15.01 -0.85
C GLY A 43 -14.95 -13.66 -1.40
N ASP A 44 -14.12 -12.62 -1.48
CA ASP A 44 -14.54 -11.31 -1.99
C ASP A 44 -14.72 -11.33 -3.52
N ALA A 45 -15.97 -11.26 -3.96
CA ALA A 45 -16.35 -11.25 -5.37
C ALA A 45 -15.80 -10.03 -6.15
N VAL A 46 -15.68 -8.87 -5.51
CA VAL A 46 -15.13 -7.64 -6.12
C VAL A 46 -13.63 -7.82 -6.35
N TYR A 47 -12.91 -8.34 -5.35
CA TYR A 47 -11.49 -8.66 -5.47
C TYR A 47 -11.23 -9.63 -6.62
N GLN A 48 -12.01 -10.71 -6.73
CA GLN A 48 -11.88 -11.68 -7.82
C GLN A 48 -12.11 -11.04 -9.20
N LYS A 49 -13.10 -10.16 -9.32
CA LYS A 49 -13.38 -9.43 -10.56
C LYS A 49 -12.22 -8.50 -10.93
N ALA A 50 -11.67 -7.77 -9.96
CA ALA A 50 -10.52 -6.90 -10.16
C ALA A 50 -9.29 -7.69 -10.64
N MET A 51 -9.00 -8.84 -10.01
CA MET A 51 -7.91 -9.72 -10.41
C MET A 51 -8.09 -10.28 -11.83
N LYS A 52 -9.33 -10.63 -12.21
CA LYS A 52 -9.65 -11.07 -13.57
C LYS A 52 -9.39 -9.97 -14.60
N LEU A 53 -9.79 -8.74 -14.32
CA LEU A 53 -9.57 -7.59 -15.21
C LEU A 53 -8.08 -7.27 -15.34
N GLY A 54 -7.35 -7.15 -14.22
CA GLY A 54 -5.91 -6.91 -14.24
C GLY A 54 -5.13 -7.99 -14.99
N ARG A 55 -5.54 -9.26 -14.85
CA ARG A 55 -4.95 -10.37 -15.61
C ARG A 55 -5.16 -10.21 -17.12
N LYS A 56 -6.36 -9.81 -17.57
CA LYS A 56 -6.64 -9.58 -18.99
C LYS A 56 -5.75 -8.46 -19.54
N TYR A 57 -5.63 -7.35 -18.82
CA TYR A 57 -4.78 -6.23 -19.21
C TYR A 57 -3.30 -6.62 -19.30
N ARG A 58 -2.76 -7.32 -18.29
CA ARG A 58 -1.36 -7.79 -18.37
C ARG A 58 -1.11 -8.75 -19.54
N LYS A 59 -2.11 -9.57 -19.91
CA LYS A 59 -2.01 -10.44 -21.09
C LYS A 59 -2.01 -9.64 -22.39
N SER A 60 -2.79 -8.56 -22.50
CA SER A 60 -2.79 -7.74 -23.72
C SER A 60 -1.48 -6.99 -23.93
N LEU A 61 -0.69 -6.77 -22.88
CA LEU A 61 0.63 -6.12 -22.95
C LEU A 61 1.78 -7.10 -23.22
N ARG A 62 1.55 -8.41 -23.28
CA ARG A 62 2.63 -9.37 -23.54
C ARG A 62 3.13 -9.21 -24.99
N PRO A 63 4.44 -8.98 -25.21
CA PRO A 63 5.00 -8.95 -26.55
C PRO A 63 4.87 -10.36 -27.15
N GLY A 64 4.26 -10.43 -28.34
CA GLY A 64 3.86 -11.68 -29.00
C GLY A 64 2.37 -11.76 -29.36
N ASN A 65 1.53 -10.84 -28.86
CA ASN A 65 0.12 -10.72 -29.28
C ASN A 65 -0.16 -9.50 -30.17
N SER A 66 0.87 -8.70 -30.47
CA SER A 66 0.89 -7.73 -31.57
C SER A 66 1.57 -8.41 -32.76
N GLY A 67 0.79 -8.67 -33.81
CA GLY A 67 1.16 -9.48 -34.97
C GLY A 67 2.59 -9.26 -35.46
N HIS A 68 3.36 -10.35 -35.45
CA HIS A 68 4.53 -10.53 -36.29
C HIS A 68 4.03 -10.51 -37.74
N LYS A 69 4.10 -9.34 -38.37
CA LYS A 69 4.12 -9.19 -39.83
C LYS A 69 5.50 -8.66 -40.16
N ASP A 70 6.45 -9.58 -40.23
CA ASP A 70 7.71 -9.33 -40.91
C ASP A 70 7.47 -9.83 -42.34
N ASN A 71 7.49 -8.89 -43.28
CA ASN A 71 7.39 -9.13 -44.71
C ASN A 71 8.47 -8.30 -45.39
#